data_AF-A0A8I2YKD4-F1
#
_entry.id   AF-A0A8I2YKD4-F1
#
_cell.length_a   1.000
_cell.length_b   1.000
_cell.length_c   1.000
_cell.angle_alpha   90.00
_cell.angle_beta   90.00
_cell.angle_gamma   90.00
#
_symmetry.space_group_name_H-M   'P 1'
#
loop_
_entity.id
_entity.type
_entity.pdbx_description
1 polymer ?
#
loop_
_entity_poly.entity_id
_entity_poly.type
_entity_poly.pdbx_seq_one_letter_code
_entity_poly.pdbx_strand_id
1 'polypeptide(L)'
;MLLQGLITAHVIHQQTVAPVVFPPTQHCAVTSTIPTHNSSYYLIVLPPPTTTVQHSRLSKFSMGPKEHELLEALEDWREQKMITVYGKSHLINIGPAIILPDEALDCIVDCAHFLKITTIDDLVSETHWSKANIFGMEVLEVIHRIIPVPIVPAVFTHAPLQPCSVPDPGTSQLPNVSGPSITFLVEPCSSAYNIPHVVEQPAVLKKNRCSACSQEGHNGVYPCYTSVSTLIVI
;
A
#
# COMPACT_ATOMS: atom_id res chain seq x y z
N MET A 1 16.17 -46.67 -45.25
CA MET A 1 15.15 -45.89 -44.52
C MET A 1 15.35 -44.43 -44.88
N LEU A 2 14.52 -43.91 -45.78
CA LEU A 2 14.58 -42.53 -46.30
C LEU A 2 13.62 -41.67 -45.49
N LEU A 3 14.13 -40.72 -44.70
CA LEU A 3 13.33 -39.63 -44.12
C LEU A 3 13.22 -38.51 -45.14
N GLN A 4 12.05 -38.31 -45.73
CA GLN A 4 11.71 -37.11 -46.47
C GLN A 4 11.19 -36.06 -45.47
N GLY A 5 11.92 -34.94 -45.37
CA GLY A 5 11.52 -33.76 -44.63
C GLY A 5 10.47 -32.95 -45.41
N LEU A 6 9.32 -32.71 -44.78
CA LEU A 6 8.32 -31.77 -45.25
C LEU A 6 8.66 -30.38 -44.70
N ILE A 7 9.10 -29.49 -45.58
CA ILE A 7 9.25 -28.06 -45.30
C ILE A 7 7.93 -27.38 -45.71
N THR A 8 7.10 -27.05 -44.73
CA THR A 8 5.87 -26.28 -44.92
C THR A 8 6.23 -24.81 -45.06
N ALA A 9 6.16 -24.26 -46.27
CA ALA A 9 6.33 -22.85 -46.54
C ALA A 9 5.09 -22.07 -46.05
N HIS A 10 5.26 -21.23 -45.02
CA HIS A 10 4.24 -20.28 -44.59
C HIS A 10 4.21 -19.08 -45.54
N VAL A 11 3.10 -18.95 -46.27
CA VAL A 11 2.80 -17.78 -47.11
C VAL A 11 2.43 -16.63 -46.19
N ILE A 12 3.29 -15.60 -46.14
CA ILE A 12 3.01 -14.35 -45.45
C ILE A 12 2.13 -13.50 -46.37
N HIS A 13 0.83 -13.45 -46.05
CA HIS A 13 -0.11 -12.54 -46.69
C HIS A 13 0.16 -11.13 -46.17
N GLN A 14 0.89 -10.31 -46.94
CA GLN A 14 1.02 -8.89 -46.63
C GLN A 14 -0.34 -8.20 -46.88
N GLN A 15 -0.89 -7.60 -45.83
CA GLN A 15 -2.13 -6.85 -45.90
C GLN A 15 -1.77 -5.38 -46.10
N THR A 16 -1.97 -4.89 -47.33
CA THR A 16 -1.79 -3.49 -47.70
C THR A 16 -2.84 -2.65 -46.99
N VAL A 17 -2.42 -1.89 -45.99
CA VAL A 17 -3.26 -0.94 -45.26
C VAL A 17 -3.32 0.37 -46.06
N ALA A 18 -4.51 0.79 -46.44
CA ALA A 18 -4.72 2.04 -47.17
C ALA A 18 -4.36 3.26 -46.30
N PRO A 19 -3.83 4.35 -46.89
CA PRO A 19 -3.48 5.56 -46.15
C PRO A 19 -4.74 6.25 -45.60
N VAL A 20 -4.75 6.47 -44.29
CA VAL A 20 -5.79 7.25 -43.60
C VAL A 20 -5.59 8.72 -43.95
N VAL A 21 -6.48 9.26 -44.78
CA VAL A 21 -6.56 10.69 -45.09
C VAL A 21 -7.27 11.39 -43.93
N PHE A 22 -6.53 12.14 -43.14
CA PHE A 22 -7.11 12.99 -42.09
C PHE A 22 -7.65 14.29 -42.71
N PRO A 23 -8.89 14.72 -42.38
CA PRO A 23 -9.41 16.00 -42.84
C PRO A 23 -8.68 17.17 -42.15
N PRO A 24 -8.61 18.34 -42.81
CA PRO A 24 -7.96 19.52 -42.25
C PRO A 24 -8.68 20.00 -40.99
N THR A 25 -7.92 20.09 -39.90
CA THR A 25 -8.35 20.63 -38.61
C THR A 25 -8.79 22.08 -38.79
N GLN A 26 -10.09 22.35 -38.65
CA GLN A 26 -10.57 23.72 -38.53
C GLN A 26 -10.17 24.26 -37.16
N HIS A 27 -9.23 25.21 -37.17
CA HIS A 27 -8.93 26.03 -36.01
C HIS A 27 -10.13 26.93 -35.71
N CYS A 28 -10.96 26.52 -34.75
CA CYS A 28 -11.90 27.42 -34.10
C CYS A 28 -11.09 28.41 -33.25
N ALA A 29 -10.94 29.64 -33.75
CA ALA A 29 -10.48 30.76 -32.94
C ALA A 29 -11.54 31.07 -31.88
N VAL A 30 -11.39 30.47 -30.70
CA VAL A 30 -12.18 30.84 -29.52
C VAL A 30 -11.51 32.07 -28.92
N THR A 31 -12.09 33.24 -29.20
CA THR A 31 -11.78 34.48 -28.51
C THR A 31 -12.20 34.34 -27.05
N SER A 32 -11.29 33.92 -26.18
CA SER A 32 -11.49 33.94 -24.73
C SER A 32 -11.54 35.38 -24.23
N THR A 33 -12.75 35.94 -24.16
CA THR A 33 -13.05 37.00 -23.21
C THR A 33 -12.96 36.40 -21.82
N ILE A 34 -11.88 36.72 -21.10
CA ILE A 34 -11.69 36.38 -19.69
C ILE A 34 -12.72 37.19 -18.89
N PRO A 35 -13.73 36.57 -18.25
CA PRO A 35 -14.51 37.24 -17.24
C PRO A 35 -13.68 37.21 -15.96
N THR A 36 -13.31 38.38 -15.46
CA THR A 36 -12.76 38.55 -14.12
C THR A 36 -13.87 38.30 -13.09
N HIS A 37 -14.26 37.03 -12.92
CA HIS A 37 -15.07 36.62 -11.80
C HIS A 37 -14.16 36.55 -10.57
N ASN A 38 -14.46 37.42 -9.62
CA ASN A 38 -14.02 37.39 -8.23
C ASN A 38 -14.21 35.99 -7.62
N SER A 39 -13.20 35.12 -7.81
CA SER A 39 -13.15 33.80 -7.20
C SER A 39 -12.93 33.96 -5.69
N SER A 40 -14.04 34.11 -4.97
CA SER A 40 -14.13 33.83 -3.54
C SER A 40 -13.82 32.34 -3.36
N TYR A 41 -12.55 32.01 -3.20
CA TYR A 41 -12.11 30.68 -2.82
C TYR A 41 -12.71 30.37 -1.46
N TYR A 42 -13.80 29.60 -1.44
CA TYR A 42 -14.25 28.94 -0.22
C TYR A 42 -13.10 28.05 0.25
N LEU A 43 -12.46 28.43 1.35
CA LEU A 43 -11.55 27.57 2.09
C LEU A 43 -12.37 26.38 2.59
N ILE A 44 -12.35 25.27 1.84
CA ILE A 44 -12.81 23.99 2.34
C ILE A 44 -11.83 23.61 3.45
N VAL A 45 -12.25 23.81 4.69
CA VAL A 45 -11.53 23.31 5.86
C VAL A 45 -11.73 21.79 5.86
N LEU A 46 -10.81 21.06 5.20
CA LEU A 46 -10.77 19.62 5.35
C LEU A 46 -10.45 19.30 6.81
N PRO A 47 -11.18 18.37 7.46
CA PRO A 47 -10.83 17.92 8.80
C PRO A 47 -9.39 17.40 8.78
N PRO A 48 -8.63 17.61 9.87
CA PRO A 48 -7.25 17.13 9.96
C PRO A 48 -7.23 15.62 9.67
N PRO A 49 -6.26 15.11 8.89
CA PRO A 49 -6.17 13.69 8.58
C PRO A 49 -6.14 12.91 9.89
N THR A 50 -7.22 12.19 10.16
CA THR A 50 -7.33 11.32 11.33
C THR A 50 -6.34 10.19 11.16
N THR A 51 -5.46 10.06 12.16
CA THR A 51 -4.58 8.91 12.44
C THR A 51 -3.62 8.56 11.32
N THR A 52 -2.37 9.02 11.44
CA THR A 52 -1.25 8.39 10.74
C THR A 52 -1.15 6.94 11.23
N VAL A 53 -1.54 5.99 10.38
CA VAL A 53 -1.27 4.58 10.62
C VAL A 53 0.24 4.46 10.78
N GLN A 54 0.66 4.04 11.96
CA GLN A 54 2.07 4.00 12.31
C GLN A 54 2.64 2.73 11.69
N HIS A 55 3.45 2.91 10.64
CA HIS A 55 4.25 1.83 10.08
C HIS A 55 4.98 1.08 11.18
N SER A 56 4.96 -0.24 11.09
CA SER A 56 5.73 -1.02 12.03
C SER A 56 7.21 -0.73 11.85
N ARG A 57 7.89 -0.51 12.97
CA ARG A 57 9.34 -0.32 12.99
C ARG A 57 10.00 -1.68 12.87
N LEU A 58 10.19 -2.14 11.65
CA LEU A 58 10.86 -3.40 11.39
C LEU A 58 12.34 -3.30 11.76
N SER A 59 12.88 -4.38 12.36
CA SER A 59 14.31 -4.47 12.62
C SER A 59 15.06 -4.62 11.30
N LYS A 60 16.28 -4.07 11.22
CA LYS A 60 17.18 -4.37 10.11
C LYS A 60 17.41 -5.87 10.05
N PHE A 61 17.04 -6.50 8.93
CA PHE A 61 17.36 -7.88 8.65
C PHE A 61 18.27 -7.96 7.42
N SER A 62 18.93 -9.09 7.25
CA SER A 62 19.72 -9.38 6.05
C SER A 62 18.85 -10.17 5.09
N MET A 63 18.73 -9.68 3.85
CA MET A 63 17.96 -10.35 2.80
C MET A 63 18.47 -11.79 2.61
N GLY A 64 17.56 -12.76 2.75
CA GLY A 64 17.85 -14.17 2.56
C GLY A 64 17.45 -14.64 1.16
N PRO A 65 17.68 -15.92 0.84
CA PRO A 65 17.37 -16.45 -0.50
C PRO A 65 15.90 -16.33 -0.88
N LYS A 66 14.97 -16.51 0.07
CA LYS A 66 13.53 -16.41 -0.19
C LYS A 66 13.10 -14.97 -0.45
N GLU A 67 13.69 -14.02 0.25
CA GLU A 67 13.40 -12.60 0.06
C GLU A 67 13.94 -12.11 -1.28
N HIS A 68 15.09 -12.62 -1.73
CA HIS A 68 15.57 -12.39 -3.10
C HIS A 68 14.65 -13.01 -4.16
N GLU A 69 14.18 -14.24 -3.95
CA GLU A 69 13.22 -14.89 -4.85
C GLU A 69 11.90 -14.09 -4.90
N LEU A 70 11.43 -13.58 -3.77
CA LEU A 70 10.24 -12.73 -3.70
C LEU A 70 10.44 -11.41 -4.44
N LEU A 71 11.58 -10.76 -4.23
CA LEU A 71 11.94 -9.53 -4.92
C LEU A 71 11.92 -9.72 -6.45
N GLU A 72 12.60 -10.75 -6.95
CA GLU A 72 12.64 -11.08 -8.38
C GLU A 72 11.24 -11.38 -8.94
N ALA A 73 10.43 -12.17 -8.22
CA ALA A 73 9.07 -12.48 -8.65
C ALA A 73 8.15 -11.26 -8.68
N LEU A 74 8.32 -10.30 -7.76
CA LEU A 74 7.56 -9.06 -7.76
C LEU A 74 8.01 -8.11 -8.88
N GLU A 75 9.29 -8.08 -9.20
CA GLU A 75 9.85 -7.37 -10.37
C GLU A 75 9.22 -7.89 -11.67
N ASP A 76 9.30 -9.21 -11.90
CA ASP A 76 8.68 -9.85 -13.07
C ASP A 76 7.17 -9.58 -13.14
N TRP A 77 6.48 -9.67 -12.00
CA TRP A 77 5.06 -9.41 -11.92
C TRP A 77 4.73 -7.95 -12.31
N ARG A 78 5.48 -6.95 -11.81
CA ARG A 78 5.20 -5.54 -12.12
C ARG A 78 5.50 -5.19 -13.56
N GLU A 79 6.53 -5.78 -14.17
CA GLU A 79 6.79 -5.63 -15.61
C GLU A 79 5.66 -6.20 -16.45
N GLN A 80 5.26 -7.44 -16.15
CA GLN A 80 4.17 -8.10 -16.87
C GLN A 80 2.86 -7.34 -16.72
N LYS A 81 2.57 -6.85 -15.50
CA LYS A 81 1.37 -6.04 -15.24
C LYS A 81 1.40 -4.71 -15.99
N MET A 82 2.57 -4.07 -16.11
CA MET A 82 2.75 -2.84 -16.89
C MET A 82 2.44 -3.07 -18.37
N ILE A 83 2.93 -4.18 -18.93
CA ILE A 83 2.63 -4.58 -20.31
C ILE A 83 1.12 -4.83 -20.48
N THR A 84 0.48 -5.52 -19.53
CA THR A 84 -0.96 -5.83 -19.63
C THR A 84 -1.84 -4.58 -19.52
N VAL A 85 -1.53 -3.64 -18.62
CA VAL A 85 -2.38 -2.47 -18.36
C VAL A 85 -2.12 -1.34 -19.36
N TYR A 86 -0.86 -1.08 -19.71
CA TYR A 86 -0.46 0.07 -20.51
C TYR A 86 0.21 -0.30 -21.84
N GLY A 87 0.61 -1.55 -22.04
CA GLY A 87 1.30 -1.99 -23.24
C GLY A 87 2.82 -1.84 -23.16
N LYS A 88 3.52 -2.59 -24.03
CA LYS A 88 4.98 -2.70 -24.05
C LYS A 88 5.71 -1.37 -24.27
N SER A 89 5.11 -0.44 -25.02
CA SER A 89 5.69 0.89 -25.25
C SER A 89 5.85 1.68 -23.94
N HIS A 90 4.90 1.57 -23.02
CA HIS A 90 4.98 2.27 -21.74
C HIS A 90 6.01 1.66 -20.80
N LEU A 91 6.19 0.33 -20.85
CA LEU A 91 7.29 -0.32 -20.11
C LEU A 91 8.65 0.27 -20.52
N ILE A 92 8.88 0.47 -21.82
CA ILE A 92 10.15 1.03 -22.34
C ILE A 92 10.32 2.51 -21.97
N ASN A 93 9.24 3.31 -22.10
CA ASN A 93 9.34 4.76 -21.97
C ASN A 93 9.26 5.26 -20.53
N ILE A 94 8.58 4.53 -19.64
CA ILE A 94 8.29 4.99 -18.27
C ILE A 94 8.78 4.00 -17.21
N GLY A 95 8.80 2.71 -17.52
CA GLY A 95 9.19 1.66 -16.58
C GLY A 95 8.03 1.10 -15.74
N PRO A 96 8.29 0.00 -15.00
CA PRO A 96 7.26 -0.73 -14.26
C PRO A 96 6.89 -0.10 -12.91
N ALA A 97 7.68 0.86 -12.41
CA ALA A 97 7.46 1.54 -11.12
C ALA A 97 6.10 2.27 -11.04
N ILE A 98 5.46 2.57 -12.18
CA ILE A 98 4.06 3.06 -12.20
C ILE A 98 3.07 2.03 -11.63
N ILE A 99 3.30 0.74 -11.86
CA ILE A 99 2.45 -0.31 -11.29
C ILE A 99 2.73 -0.45 -9.80
N LEU A 100 3.99 -0.73 -9.45
CA LEU A 100 4.44 -0.96 -8.09
C LEU A 100 5.75 -0.17 -7.87
N PRO A 101 5.69 0.96 -7.15
CA PRO A 101 6.87 1.78 -6.85
C PRO A 101 7.94 1.00 -6.10
N ASP A 102 9.20 1.38 -6.28
CA ASP A 102 10.35 0.72 -5.65
C ASP A 102 10.23 0.72 -4.12
N GLU A 103 9.78 1.83 -3.53
CA GLU A 103 9.63 1.93 -2.07
C GLU A 103 8.53 1.00 -1.53
N ALA A 104 7.46 0.81 -2.30
CA ALA A 104 6.40 -0.13 -1.93
C ALA A 104 6.88 -1.58 -2.07
N LEU A 105 7.64 -1.88 -3.13
CA LEU A 105 8.22 -3.19 -3.37
C LEU A 105 9.21 -3.58 -2.26
N ASP A 106 10.13 -2.69 -1.87
CA ASP A 106 11.06 -2.92 -0.76
C ASP A 106 10.30 -3.17 0.55
N CYS A 107 9.28 -2.33 0.83
CA CYS A 107 8.44 -2.48 2.00
C CYS A 107 7.66 -3.80 2.04
N ILE A 108 7.19 -4.28 0.88
CA ILE A 108 6.51 -5.58 0.78
C ILE A 108 7.48 -6.71 1.14
N VAL A 109 8.70 -6.70 0.60
CA VAL A 109 9.69 -7.74 0.88
C VAL A 109 10.05 -7.74 2.36
N ASP A 110 10.28 -6.55 2.93
CA ASP A 110 10.58 -6.39 4.35
C ASP A 110 9.43 -6.92 5.23
N CYS A 111 8.19 -6.53 4.94
CA CYS A 111 7.03 -6.98 5.72
C CYS A 111 6.73 -8.48 5.54
N ALA A 112 6.96 -9.02 4.35
CA ALA A 112 6.76 -10.44 4.06
C ALA A 112 7.75 -11.31 4.86
N HIS A 113 9.00 -10.86 5.03
CA HIS A 113 9.99 -11.55 5.88
C HIS A 113 9.47 -11.76 7.31
N PHE A 114 8.81 -10.75 7.88
CA PHE A 114 8.22 -10.82 9.22
C PHE A 114 6.78 -11.36 9.25
N LEU A 115 6.28 -11.89 8.13
CA LEU A 115 4.91 -12.41 7.97
C LEU A 115 3.83 -11.40 8.37
N LYS A 116 4.08 -10.11 8.11
CA LYS A 116 3.18 -9.01 8.48
C LYS A 116 2.03 -8.81 7.50
N ILE A 117 2.24 -9.18 6.24
CA ILE A 117 1.25 -9.01 5.18
C ILE A 117 0.54 -10.35 4.99
N THR A 118 -0.66 -10.46 5.55
CA THR A 118 -1.54 -11.65 5.37
C THR A 118 -2.82 -11.32 4.61
N THR A 119 -3.23 -10.07 4.66
CA THR A 119 -4.44 -9.54 4.04
C THR A 119 -4.15 -8.31 3.19
N ILE A 120 -5.13 -7.89 2.38
CA ILE A 120 -5.02 -6.65 1.59
C ILE A 120 -4.94 -5.44 2.51
N ASP A 121 -5.64 -5.46 3.66
CA ASP A 121 -5.60 -4.38 4.64
C ASP A 121 -4.19 -4.24 5.26
N ASP A 122 -3.51 -5.36 5.54
CA ASP A 122 -2.11 -5.33 5.98
C ASP A 122 -1.21 -4.71 4.91
N LEU A 123 -1.41 -5.10 3.64
CA LEU A 123 -0.66 -4.55 2.51
C LEU A 123 -0.86 -3.04 2.37
N VAL A 124 -2.11 -2.56 2.45
CA VAL A 124 -2.45 -1.14 2.40
C VAL A 124 -1.83 -0.38 3.57
N SER A 125 -1.95 -0.92 4.78
CA SER A 125 -1.49 -0.24 6.00
C SER A 125 0.02 -0.17 6.11
N GLU A 126 0.76 -1.20 5.71
CA GLU A 126 2.23 -1.18 5.80
C GLU A 126 2.90 -0.48 4.60
N THR A 127 2.33 -0.53 3.41
CA THR A 127 3.00 0.04 2.21
C THR A 127 2.50 1.43 1.84
N HIS A 128 1.28 1.79 2.26
CA HIS A 128 0.54 2.95 1.76
C HIS A 128 0.46 3.01 0.22
N TRP A 129 0.59 1.87 -0.45
CA TRP A 129 0.56 1.80 -1.89
C TRP A 129 -0.86 2.00 -2.41
N SER A 130 -1.08 3.10 -3.14
CA SER A 130 -2.40 3.52 -3.62
C SER A 130 -3.14 2.48 -4.47
N LYS A 131 -2.42 1.56 -5.13
CA LYS A 131 -3.01 0.51 -5.97
C LYS A 131 -3.13 -0.84 -5.27
N ALA A 132 -2.85 -0.92 -3.96
CA ALA A 132 -3.02 -2.15 -3.19
C ALA A 132 -4.48 -2.68 -3.22
N ASN A 133 -5.48 -1.81 -3.29
CA ASN A 133 -6.89 -2.24 -3.42
C ASN A 133 -7.22 -2.83 -4.81
N ILE A 134 -6.40 -2.56 -5.83
CA ILE A 134 -6.64 -2.99 -7.21
C ILE A 134 -5.84 -4.26 -7.50
N PHE A 135 -4.57 -4.25 -7.11
CA PHE A 135 -3.61 -5.31 -7.45
C PHE A 135 -3.15 -6.15 -6.24
N GLY A 136 -3.59 -5.80 -5.03
CA GLY A 136 -3.11 -6.43 -3.80
C GLY A 136 -3.37 -7.93 -3.73
N MET A 137 -4.48 -8.41 -4.30
CA MET A 137 -4.74 -9.86 -4.33
C MET A 137 -3.67 -10.62 -5.12
N GLU A 138 -3.32 -10.13 -6.31
CA GLU A 138 -2.29 -10.77 -7.15
C GLU A 138 -0.91 -10.71 -6.48
N VAL A 139 -0.59 -9.59 -5.83
CA VAL A 139 0.65 -9.44 -5.06
C VAL A 139 0.68 -10.41 -3.87
N LEU A 140 -0.43 -10.56 -3.14
CA LEU A 140 -0.55 -11.54 -2.06
C LEU A 140 -0.35 -12.97 -2.55
N GLU A 141 -0.87 -13.32 -3.73
CA GLU A 141 -0.63 -14.64 -4.33
C GLU A 141 0.87 -14.88 -4.60
N VAL A 142 1.58 -13.88 -5.13
CA VAL A 142 3.04 -13.95 -5.33
C VAL A 142 3.77 -14.14 -3.99
N ILE A 143 3.41 -13.35 -2.97
CA ILE A 143 4.00 -13.46 -1.62
C ILE A 143 3.78 -14.85 -1.05
N HIS A 144 2.53 -15.33 -0.99
CA HIS A 144 2.19 -16.61 -0.37
C HIS A 144 2.78 -17.81 -1.11
N ARG A 145 3.06 -17.69 -2.42
CA ARG A 145 3.73 -18.73 -3.19
C ARG A 145 5.17 -18.96 -2.73
N ILE A 146 5.88 -17.90 -2.31
CA ILE A 146 7.31 -17.94 -1.99
C ILE A 146 7.53 -18.02 -0.48
N ILE A 147 6.78 -17.23 0.28
CA ILE A 147 6.78 -17.17 1.73
C ILE A 147 5.40 -17.63 2.22
N PRO A 148 5.16 -18.95 2.34
CA PRO A 148 3.89 -19.47 2.79
C PRO A 148 3.66 -19.10 4.26
N VAL A 149 2.48 -18.54 4.55
CA VAL A 149 2.04 -18.27 5.92
C VAL A 149 1.83 -19.61 6.65
N PRO A 150 2.42 -19.83 7.82
CA PRO A 150 2.18 -21.03 8.60
C PRO A 150 0.69 -21.11 8.97
N ILE A 151 -0.03 -22.08 8.43
CA ILE A 151 -1.37 -22.42 8.91
C ILE A 151 -1.17 -23.11 10.25
N VAL A 152 -1.21 -22.34 11.34
CA VAL A 152 -1.21 -22.92 12.68
C VAL A 152 -2.59 -23.54 12.86
N PRO A 153 -2.74 -24.87 12.95
CA PRO A 153 -4.04 -25.45 13.25
C PRO A 153 -4.48 -24.88 14.60
N ALA A 154 -5.68 -24.31 14.65
CA ALA A 154 -6.28 -23.86 15.89
C ALA A 154 -6.37 -25.07 16.81
N VAL A 155 -5.40 -25.21 17.71
CA VAL A 155 -5.45 -26.17 18.81
C VAL A 155 -6.49 -25.61 19.76
N PHE A 156 -7.75 -25.92 19.47
CA PHE A 156 -8.85 -25.74 20.41
C PHE A 156 -8.54 -26.64 21.60
N THR A 157 -7.82 -26.08 22.57
CA THR A 157 -7.75 -26.61 23.92
C THR A 157 -9.12 -26.36 24.54
N HIS A 158 -10.10 -27.18 24.18
CA HIS A 158 -11.21 -27.47 25.07
C HIS A 158 -10.62 -28.25 26.24
N ALA A 159 -9.90 -27.58 27.14
CA ALA A 159 -9.65 -28.10 28.46
C ALA A 159 -11.04 -28.23 29.12
N PRO A 160 -11.51 -29.45 29.43
CA PRO A 160 -12.76 -29.59 30.17
C PRO A 160 -12.56 -28.89 31.51
N LEU A 161 -13.32 -27.82 31.76
CA LEU A 161 -13.41 -27.23 33.08
C LEU A 161 -13.95 -28.34 34.00
N GLN A 162 -13.09 -28.93 34.82
CA GLN A 162 -13.55 -29.84 35.85
C GLN A 162 -14.49 -29.05 36.78
N PRO A 163 -15.73 -29.51 36.98
CA PRO A 163 -16.60 -28.93 37.99
C PRO A 163 -15.95 -29.13 39.36
N CYS A 164 -15.74 -28.02 40.07
CA CYS A 164 -15.31 -28.06 41.46
C CYS A 164 -16.47 -28.60 42.31
N SER A 165 -16.41 -29.88 42.68
CA SER A 165 -17.38 -30.49 43.60
C SER A 165 -17.13 -29.97 45.01
N VAL A 166 -17.90 -28.98 45.45
CA VAL A 166 -17.99 -28.61 46.87
C VAL A 166 -18.92 -29.62 47.56
N PRO A 167 -18.49 -30.32 48.62
CA PRO A 167 -19.39 -31.07 49.47
C PRO A 167 -20.07 -30.09 50.43
N ASP A 168 -21.37 -29.89 50.27
CA ASP A 168 -22.20 -29.12 51.20
C ASP A 168 -23.13 -30.07 51.98
N PRO A 169 -23.04 -30.14 53.32
CA PRO A 169 -23.96 -30.95 54.12
C PRO A 169 -25.22 -30.15 54.47
N GLY A 170 -26.29 -30.41 53.69
CA GLY A 170 -27.69 -30.47 54.13
C GLY A 170 -28.35 -29.23 54.76
N THR A 171 -29.47 -28.79 54.19
CA THR A 171 -30.85 -29.01 54.74
C THR A 171 -31.87 -27.98 54.23
N SER A 172 -32.95 -28.52 53.66
CA SER A 172 -34.34 -28.04 53.60
C SER A 172 -34.80 -26.87 52.71
N GLN A 173 -35.64 -27.31 51.74
CA GLN A 173 -37.03 -26.90 51.49
C GLN A 173 -37.35 -25.77 50.47
N LEU A 174 -38.17 -26.21 49.50
CA LEU A 174 -39.05 -25.49 48.55
C LEU A 174 -40.13 -24.66 49.31
N PRO A 175 -40.86 -23.70 48.69
CA PRO A 175 -41.64 -23.93 47.45
C PRO A 175 -41.72 -22.80 46.39
N ASN A 176 -41.74 -23.25 45.13
CA ASN A 176 -42.58 -22.82 43.99
C ASN A 176 -43.37 -21.50 44.08
N VAL A 177 -43.05 -20.50 43.22
CA VAL A 177 -44.04 -19.62 42.57
C VAL A 177 -43.54 -19.17 41.18
N SER A 178 -44.48 -19.18 40.23
CA SER A 178 -44.51 -18.77 38.82
C SER A 178 -43.77 -17.49 38.41
N GLY A 179 -43.31 -17.44 37.14
CA GLY A 179 -42.89 -16.22 36.43
C GLY A 179 -44.05 -15.23 36.15
N PRO A 180 -43.88 -14.16 35.34
CA PRO A 180 -42.88 -13.94 34.29
C PRO A 180 -42.29 -12.49 34.21
N SER A 181 -41.61 -12.22 33.09
CA SER A 181 -41.33 -10.89 32.47
C SER A 181 -39.94 -10.30 32.62
N ILE A 182 -39.22 -10.40 31.50
CA ILE A 182 -38.01 -9.67 31.14
C ILE A 182 -38.32 -8.16 31.11
N THR A 183 -37.62 -7.39 31.94
CA THR A 183 -37.49 -5.94 31.77
C THR A 183 -35.99 -5.64 31.65
N PHE A 184 -35.56 -5.27 30.44
CA PHE A 184 -34.25 -4.68 30.21
C PHE A 184 -34.26 -3.27 30.81
N LEU A 185 -33.60 -3.10 31.96
CA LEU A 185 -33.22 -1.78 32.43
C LEU A 185 -31.79 -1.49 32.02
N VAL A 186 -31.71 -0.45 31.20
CA VAL A 186 -30.53 0.29 30.77
C VAL A 186 -29.78 0.78 31.99
N GLU A 187 -28.49 0.43 32.09
CA GLU A 187 -27.55 1.07 33.02
C GLU A 187 -26.48 1.81 32.19
N PRO A 188 -26.48 3.15 32.18
CA PRO A 188 -25.39 3.94 31.66
C PRO A 188 -24.42 4.28 32.78
N CYS A 189 -23.31 3.55 32.87
CA CYS A 189 -22.18 3.94 33.73
C CYS A 189 -21.46 5.14 33.13
N SER A 190 -21.85 6.33 33.58
CA SER A 190 -21.05 7.54 33.49
C SER A 190 -19.82 7.39 34.39
N SER A 191 -18.65 7.19 33.78
CA SER A 191 -17.36 7.39 34.46
C SER A 191 -16.74 8.67 33.93
N ALA A 192 -16.70 9.66 34.81
CA ALA A 192 -16.05 10.94 34.63
C ALA A 192 -14.56 10.74 34.34
N TYR A 193 -14.12 11.12 33.14
CA TYR A 193 -12.70 11.33 32.88
C TYR A 193 -12.36 12.81 33.10
N ASN A 194 -11.47 13.03 34.06
CA ASN A 194 -10.85 14.31 34.35
C ASN A 194 -10.04 14.76 33.12
N ILE A 195 -10.28 15.97 32.65
CA ILE A 195 -9.46 16.66 31.65
C ILE A 195 -8.27 17.29 32.38
N PRO A 196 -7.02 16.90 32.11
CA PRO A 196 -5.86 17.71 32.46
C PRO A 196 -5.75 18.83 31.43
N HIS A 197 -5.87 20.06 31.90
CA HIS A 197 -5.57 21.29 31.16
C HIS A 197 -4.07 21.31 30.85
N VAL A 198 -3.66 20.79 29.69
CA VAL A 198 -2.27 20.85 29.22
C VAL A 198 -2.00 22.27 28.74
N VAL A 199 -1.11 22.94 29.46
CA VAL A 199 -0.53 24.24 29.10
C VAL A 199 0.17 24.11 27.75
N GLU A 200 -0.31 24.89 26.80
CA GLU A 200 0.24 25.09 25.46
C GLU A 200 1.71 25.55 25.56
N GLN A 201 2.66 24.71 25.17
CA GLN A 201 4.04 25.11 24.96
C GLN A 201 4.26 25.43 23.48
N PRO A 202 4.85 26.59 23.14
CA PRO A 202 5.14 26.94 21.76
C PRO A 202 6.17 25.96 21.18
N ALA A 203 5.78 25.28 20.10
CA ALA A 203 6.65 24.37 19.37
C ALA A 203 7.87 25.14 18.84
N VAL A 204 9.05 24.81 19.39
CA VAL A 204 10.33 25.30 18.87
C VAL A 204 10.58 24.62 17.52
N LEU A 205 10.28 25.35 16.44
CA LEU A 205 10.57 24.96 15.07
C LEU A 205 12.09 24.76 14.91
N LYS A 206 12.53 23.49 14.92
CA LYS A 206 13.94 23.13 14.68
C LYS A 206 14.27 23.44 13.21
N LYS A 207 15.08 24.46 12.98
CA LYS A 207 15.66 24.77 11.67
C LYS A 207 16.52 23.60 11.19
N ASN A 208 16.17 23.04 10.03
CA ASN A 208 16.92 21.98 9.37
C ASN A 208 18.10 22.59 8.59
N ARG A 209 19.29 22.06 8.83
CA ARG A 209 20.54 22.43 8.15
C ARG A 209 20.87 21.39 7.08
N CYS A 210 21.45 21.81 5.96
CA CYS A 210 21.92 20.90 4.92
C CYS A 210 23.05 20.02 5.46
N SER A 211 22.98 18.70 5.28
CA SER A 211 24.01 17.77 5.77
C SER A 211 25.37 17.94 5.09
N ALA A 212 25.40 18.47 3.86
CA ALA A 212 26.64 18.66 3.09
C ALA A 212 27.38 19.96 3.48
N CYS A 213 26.66 21.07 3.69
CA CYS A 213 27.29 22.38 3.94
C CYS A 213 26.94 23.01 5.31
N SER A 214 26.09 22.38 6.11
CA SER A 214 25.60 22.84 7.42
C SER A 214 24.90 24.22 7.42
N GLN A 215 24.56 24.78 6.27
CA GLN A 215 23.83 26.05 6.16
C GLN A 215 22.31 25.85 6.07
N GLU A 216 21.55 26.85 6.51
CA GLU A 216 20.09 26.91 6.45
C GLU A 216 19.67 27.65 5.16
N GLY A 217 18.56 27.25 4.51
CA GLY A 217 17.92 28.06 3.46
C GLY A 217 18.02 27.59 2.00
N HIS A 218 18.60 26.42 1.71
CA HIS A 218 18.78 25.94 0.31
C HIS A 218 17.92 24.73 -0.10
N ASN A 219 16.97 24.29 0.74
CA ASN A 219 16.08 23.16 0.44
C ASN A 219 14.85 23.51 -0.43
N GLY A 220 14.83 24.71 -1.02
CA GLY A 220 13.81 25.12 -1.97
C GLY A 220 14.45 25.50 -3.30
N VAL A 221 14.30 24.63 -4.30
CA VAL A 221 14.68 24.79 -5.73
C VAL A 221 16.12 24.36 -6.08
N TYR A 222 16.25 23.22 -6.78
CA TYR A 222 17.46 22.65 -7.40
C TYR A 222 18.09 23.56 -8.49
N PRO A 223 19.31 23.31 -9.02
CA PRO A 223 20.36 22.35 -8.61
C PRO A 223 21.75 22.99 -8.36
N CYS A 224 22.57 22.31 -7.55
CA CYS A 224 24.00 22.59 -7.38
C CYS A 224 24.79 21.99 -8.56
N TYR A 225 25.29 22.82 -9.47
CA TYR A 225 26.29 22.41 -10.46
C TYR A 225 27.69 22.61 -9.86
N THR A 226 28.33 21.53 -9.43
CA THR A 226 29.79 21.55 -9.21
C THR A 226 30.48 21.37 -10.56
N SER A 227 30.88 22.49 -11.16
CA SER A 227 31.79 22.53 -12.31
C SER A 227 33.14 21.95 -11.92
N VAL A 228 33.50 20.80 -12.48
CA VAL A 228 34.88 20.32 -12.48
C VAL A 228 35.46 20.65 -13.86
N SER A 229 36.02 21.84 -13.98
CA SER A 229 36.82 22.22 -15.15
C SER A 229 38.15 21.49 -15.10
N THR A 230 38.24 20.34 -15.76
CA THR A 230 39.54 19.73 -16.08
C THR A 230 40.11 20.47 -17.28
N LEU A 231 41.06 21.36 -17.01
CA LEU A 231 41.94 21.99 -18.00
C LEU A 231 42.81 20.87 -18.62
N ILE A 232 42.61 20.56 -19.89
CA ILE A 232 43.63 19.86 -20.68
C ILE A 232 44.60 20.93 -21.17
N VAL A 233 45.83 20.89 -20.66
CA VAL A 233 46.95 21.67 -21.16
C VAL A 233 47.79 20.75 -22.04
N ILE A 234 47.68 21.01 -23.35
CA ILE A 234 48.54 20.69 -24.51
C ILE A 234 48.89 19.22 -24.74
#